data_AF-A0A0F9FHP1-F1
#
_entry.id   AF-A0A0F9FHP1-F1
#
_cell.length_a   1.000
_cell.length_b   1.000
_cell.length_c   1.000
_cell.angle_alpha   90.00
_cell.angle_beta   90.00
_cell.angle_gamma   90.00
#
_symmetry.space_group_name_H-M   'P 1'
#
loop_
_entity.id
_entity.type
_entity.pdbx_description
1 polymer ?
#
loop_
_entity_poly.entity_id
_entity_poly.type
_entity_poly.pdbx_seq_one_letter_code
_entity_poly.pdbx_strand_id
1 'polypeptide(L)'
;MKKQLSRKEDSYQLLTSILSDLYEKRYFTEKDQFISENKPFIDLLTKNKLLIIRKDQKKNLKIFSLKDSIFNTFNSIEKKIRLFPKYYLNIFFIYEEEKVEDNNGKFKLLETLNRYKSSSSTYKDRLEKILELYEDHYVPFIQILENSLNSPKIEIEKNFILKMDNLLIPLLNLIIDLSKEICSIREKEEIYQLFRFSWLDNEQLTFFFREREKNLKRILKSKLEKGKFFKSFQDAFEQMVWKIGKHLTYNTVLIVGSRNLTNHDKRELNKARALYNVPQYLQSIRTYSDLIEIKLRGFLYNILKVKYGNNWQSLIPSILMQKIKQNQDRDLTHFGKYLTNDNILCYLSRGEYHPLILEKYLWNCCFKFVFGDMNRQLIIDLATISTIANLEKHNRDEENLKEISYIIPQNLEKVKRVLEYINQSYRRIISPEVIFIREKSNELYFSYMNNSDKGKLFPVKINKREREEFEKILNLVINKSGYRENYINLEDQSNLHKTFSMDYRQIIGLFAYYLKRGMIEIEDYFGSNILFKWINRDSVNL
;
A
#
# COMPACT_ATOMS: atom_id res chain seq x y z
N MET A 1 -1.98 -36.26 -22.50
CA MET A 1 -1.23 -36.04 -21.24
C MET A 1 -2.12 -35.71 -20.04
N LYS A 2 -2.98 -34.67 -20.06
CA LYS A 2 -3.89 -34.34 -18.92
C LYS A 2 -4.73 -35.53 -18.40
N LYS A 3 -5.31 -36.35 -19.30
CA LYS A 3 -6.06 -37.57 -18.90
C LYS A 3 -5.20 -38.70 -18.28
N GLN A 4 -3.88 -38.71 -18.50
CA GLN A 4 -2.96 -39.73 -17.97
C GLN A 4 -2.30 -39.31 -16.64
N LEU A 5 -2.32 -38.02 -16.31
CA LEU A 5 -1.68 -37.43 -15.12
C LEU A 5 -2.71 -37.07 -14.03
N SER A 6 -3.92 -37.63 -14.10
CA SER A 6 -5.13 -37.23 -13.36
C SER A 6 -5.12 -37.47 -11.84
N ARG A 7 -3.95 -37.55 -11.18
CA ARG A 7 -3.91 -37.78 -9.73
C ARG A 7 -3.03 -36.87 -8.86
N LYS A 8 -2.20 -35.94 -9.37
CA LYS A 8 -1.49 -34.97 -8.51
C LYS A 8 -1.15 -33.67 -9.25
N GLU A 9 -1.56 -32.52 -8.71
CA GLU A 9 -1.14 -31.17 -9.18
C GLU A 9 0.40 -31.04 -9.24
N ASP A 10 1.11 -31.71 -8.32
CA ASP A 10 2.58 -31.77 -8.25
C ASP A 10 3.23 -32.33 -9.53
N SER A 11 2.55 -33.22 -10.25
CA SER A 11 3.11 -33.85 -11.47
C SER A 11 3.09 -32.91 -12.68
N TYR A 12 2.22 -31.88 -12.67
CA TYR A 12 2.12 -30.91 -13.75
C TYR A 12 3.13 -29.78 -13.62
N GLN A 13 3.27 -29.23 -12.41
CA GLN A 13 4.29 -28.21 -12.12
C GLN A 13 5.70 -28.77 -12.33
N LEU A 14 5.90 -30.04 -11.98
CA LEU A 14 7.17 -30.71 -12.23
C LEU A 14 7.44 -30.89 -13.73
N LEU A 15 6.43 -31.25 -14.54
CA LEU A 15 6.59 -31.40 -15.99
C LEU A 15 6.84 -30.05 -16.71
N THR A 16 6.18 -28.97 -16.29
CA THR A 16 6.45 -27.63 -16.84
C THR A 16 7.82 -27.11 -16.44
N SER A 17 8.28 -27.40 -15.21
CA SER A 17 9.66 -27.12 -14.79
C SER A 17 10.66 -27.85 -15.69
N ILE A 18 10.47 -29.16 -15.88
CA ILE A 18 11.38 -30.00 -16.68
C ILE A 18 11.46 -29.51 -18.13
N LEU A 19 10.33 -29.18 -18.76
CA LEU A 19 10.29 -28.63 -20.12
C LEU A 19 11.00 -27.28 -20.23
N SER A 20 10.90 -26.47 -19.18
CA SER A 20 11.56 -25.16 -19.12
C SER A 20 13.06 -25.27 -18.95
N ASP A 21 13.52 -26.19 -18.10
CA ASP A 21 14.95 -26.46 -17.89
C ASP A 21 15.58 -27.02 -19.17
N LEU A 22 14.89 -27.90 -19.90
CA LEU A 22 15.29 -28.41 -21.21
C LEU A 22 15.37 -27.31 -22.28
N TYR A 23 14.46 -26.34 -22.24
CA TYR A 23 14.51 -25.18 -23.12
C TYR A 23 15.72 -24.28 -22.79
N GLU A 24 15.91 -23.94 -21.52
CA GLU A 24 16.96 -23.03 -21.04
C GLU A 24 18.36 -23.59 -21.29
N LYS A 25 18.56 -24.88 -20.98
CA LYS A 25 19.84 -25.57 -21.21
C LYS A 25 20.06 -25.99 -22.66
N ARG A 26 19.04 -25.88 -23.52
CA ARG A 26 18.96 -26.35 -24.91
C ARG A 26 19.07 -27.87 -25.08
N TYR A 27 19.91 -28.52 -24.30
CA TYR A 27 20.04 -29.98 -24.25
C TYR A 27 20.63 -30.45 -22.93
N PHE A 28 20.41 -31.73 -22.63
CA PHE A 28 21.13 -32.49 -21.61
C PHE A 28 21.69 -33.77 -22.23
N THR A 29 22.72 -34.32 -21.63
CA THR A 29 23.30 -35.62 -21.95
C THR A 29 22.74 -36.71 -21.04
N GLU A 30 22.86 -37.98 -21.41
CA GLU A 30 22.44 -39.10 -20.55
C GLU A 30 23.20 -39.22 -19.23
N LYS A 31 24.32 -38.50 -19.08
CA LYS A 31 25.11 -38.44 -17.86
C LYS A 31 24.70 -37.30 -16.93
N ASP A 32 23.83 -36.40 -17.36
CA ASP A 32 23.38 -35.29 -16.51
C ASP A 32 22.47 -35.80 -15.40
N GLN A 33 22.76 -35.40 -14.15
CA GLN A 33 21.99 -35.77 -12.96
C GLN A 33 20.49 -35.43 -13.12
N PHE A 34 20.20 -34.31 -13.77
CA PHE A 34 18.85 -33.89 -14.14
C PHE A 34 18.06 -34.96 -14.92
N ILE A 35 18.70 -35.65 -15.88
CA ILE A 35 18.06 -36.71 -16.68
C ILE A 35 17.76 -37.93 -15.82
N SER A 36 18.68 -38.30 -14.91
CA SER A 36 18.47 -39.44 -14.01
C SER A 36 17.38 -39.18 -12.97
N GLU A 37 17.31 -37.98 -12.40
CA GLU A 37 16.31 -37.59 -11.39
C GLU A 37 14.91 -37.47 -11.97
N ASN A 38 14.80 -37.09 -13.24
CA ASN A 38 13.52 -36.83 -13.92
C ASN A 38 13.14 -37.90 -14.95
N LYS A 39 13.80 -39.07 -14.91
CA LYS A 39 13.67 -40.14 -15.90
C LYS A 39 12.21 -40.50 -16.27
N PRO A 40 11.26 -40.67 -15.33
CA PRO A 40 9.87 -40.99 -15.68
C PRO A 40 9.21 -39.92 -16.58
N PHE A 41 9.53 -38.65 -16.37
CA PHE A 41 9.00 -37.54 -17.16
C PHE A 41 9.74 -37.40 -18.49
N ILE A 42 11.06 -37.62 -18.52
CA ILE A 42 11.84 -37.66 -19.77
C ILE A 42 11.33 -38.79 -20.69
N ASP A 43 11.04 -39.97 -20.15
CA ASP A 43 10.46 -41.10 -20.89
C ASP A 43 9.07 -40.74 -21.42
N LEU A 44 8.24 -40.08 -20.60
CA LEU A 44 6.92 -39.61 -21.01
C LEU A 44 7.00 -38.56 -22.13
N LEU A 45 7.88 -37.57 -22.02
CA LEU A 45 8.08 -36.52 -23.01
C LEU A 45 8.63 -37.09 -24.33
N THR A 46 9.53 -38.08 -24.25
CA THR A 46 10.06 -38.81 -25.41
C THR A 46 8.97 -39.62 -26.09
N LYS A 47 8.17 -40.38 -25.34
CA LYS A 47 7.03 -41.16 -25.86
C LYS A 47 6.02 -40.29 -26.60
N ASN A 48 5.79 -39.07 -26.11
CA ASN A 48 4.88 -38.10 -26.74
C ASN A 48 5.57 -37.23 -27.82
N LYS A 49 6.80 -37.57 -28.24
CA LYS A 49 7.56 -36.87 -29.29
C LYS A 49 7.79 -35.38 -29.00
N LEU A 50 7.89 -35.01 -27.72
CA LEU A 50 8.22 -33.64 -27.29
C LEU A 50 9.73 -33.45 -27.13
N LEU A 51 10.46 -34.55 -26.89
CA LEU A 51 11.92 -34.61 -26.90
C LEU A 51 12.45 -35.35 -28.12
N ILE A 52 13.61 -34.93 -28.60
CA ILE A 52 14.43 -35.66 -29.57
C ILE A 52 15.64 -36.22 -28.83
N ILE A 53 15.94 -37.49 -29.10
CA ILE A 53 17.16 -38.14 -28.64
C ILE A 53 18.11 -38.24 -29.83
N ARG A 54 19.24 -37.54 -29.77
CA ARG A 54 20.31 -37.61 -30.78
C ARG A 54 21.51 -38.34 -30.19
N LYS A 55 22.24 -39.11 -31.00
CA LYS A 55 23.56 -39.61 -30.60
C LYS A 55 24.60 -38.58 -30.97
N ASP A 56 25.37 -38.12 -29.99
CA ASP A 56 26.61 -37.39 -30.24
C ASP A 56 27.66 -38.37 -30.76
N GLN A 57 27.98 -38.26 -32.05
CA GLN A 57 28.93 -39.14 -32.71
C GLN A 57 30.37 -38.99 -32.16
N LYS A 58 30.72 -37.84 -31.59
CA LYS A 58 32.07 -37.60 -31.04
C LYS A 58 32.24 -38.13 -29.63
N LYS A 59 31.19 -38.11 -28.81
CA LYS A 59 31.24 -38.51 -27.40
C LYS A 59 30.59 -39.87 -27.12
N ASN A 60 29.94 -40.47 -28.12
CA ASN A 60 29.15 -41.69 -28.00
C ASN A 60 28.09 -41.60 -26.87
N LEU A 61 27.45 -40.44 -26.74
CA LEU A 61 26.44 -40.17 -25.71
C LEU A 61 25.09 -39.85 -26.35
N LYS A 62 24.02 -40.18 -25.64
CA LYS A 62 22.68 -39.67 -25.98
C LYS A 62 22.52 -38.24 -25.48
N ILE A 63 22.03 -37.38 -26.37
CA ILE A 63 21.63 -36.00 -26.12
C ILE A 63 20.11 -35.93 -26.17
N PHE A 64 19.53 -35.38 -25.11
CA PHE A 64 18.11 -35.09 -24.97
C PHE A 64 17.89 -33.60 -25.20
N SER A 65 17.11 -33.23 -26.20
CA SER A 65 16.73 -31.84 -26.46
C SER A 65 15.24 -31.74 -26.76
N LEU A 66 14.67 -30.55 -26.60
CA LEU A 66 13.32 -30.29 -27.11
C LEU A 66 13.28 -30.51 -28.62
N LYS A 67 12.12 -30.98 -29.10
CA LYS A 67 11.86 -31.03 -30.53
C LYS A 67 11.95 -29.62 -31.11
N ASP A 68 12.61 -29.47 -32.26
CA ASP A 68 12.88 -28.17 -32.88
C ASP A 68 11.62 -27.31 -33.05
N SER A 69 10.48 -27.92 -33.40
CA SER A 69 9.19 -27.20 -33.50
C SER A 69 8.71 -26.63 -32.17
N ILE A 70 8.93 -27.34 -31.06
CA ILE A 70 8.55 -26.90 -29.71
C ILE A 70 9.52 -25.84 -29.23
N PHE A 71 10.82 -26.06 -29.42
CA PHE A 71 11.84 -25.07 -29.10
C PHE A 71 11.60 -23.76 -29.86
N ASN A 72 11.32 -23.82 -31.17
CA ASN A 72 11.00 -22.65 -31.98
C ASN A 72 9.70 -21.97 -31.56
N THR A 73 8.69 -22.73 -31.15
CA THR A 73 7.46 -22.16 -30.58
C THR A 73 7.74 -21.47 -29.26
N PHE A 74 8.48 -22.07 -28.33
CA PHE A 74 8.87 -21.43 -27.07
C PHE A 74 9.74 -20.20 -27.29
N ASN A 75 10.66 -20.23 -28.26
CA ASN A 75 11.48 -19.09 -28.65
C ASN A 75 10.64 -17.99 -29.32
N SER A 76 9.64 -18.34 -30.15
CA SER A 76 8.72 -17.38 -30.76
C SER A 76 7.81 -16.74 -29.71
N ILE A 77 7.29 -17.55 -28.78
CA ILE A 77 6.51 -17.08 -27.64
C ILE A 77 7.39 -16.20 -26.77
N GLU A 78 8.56 -16.64 -26.35
CA GLU A 78 9.54 -15.83 -25.61
C GLU A 78 9.87 -14.54 -26.35
N LYS A 79 10.08 -14.54 -27.67
CA LYS A 79 10.29 -13.28 -28.40
C LYS A 79 9.09 -12.34 -28.34
N LYS A 80 7.87 -12.88 -28.28
CA LYS A 80 6.61 -12.13 -28.22
C LYS A 80 6.24 -11.65 -26.81
N ILE A 81 6.36 -12.52 -25.80
CA ILE A 81 5.95 -12.27 -24.41
C ILE A 81 7.12 -11.98 -23.49
N ARG A 82 8.36 -12.18 -23.98
CA ARG A 82 9.65 -11.80 -23.37
C ARG A 82 9.87 -12.37 -21.95
N LEU A 83 9.16 -13.43 -21.63
CA LEU A 83 9.35 -14.28 -20.44
C LEU A 83 9.99 -15.62 -20.85
N PHE A 84 10.78 -16.23 -19.96
CA PHE A 84 11.24 -17.61 -20.15
C PHE A 84 10.09 -18.59 -19.89
N PRO A 85 10.04 -19.75 -20.56
CA PRO A 85 8.97 -20.74 -20.39
C PRO A 85 8.64 -21.08 -18.93
N LYS A 86 9.64 -21.14 -18.03
CA LYS A 86 9.40 -21.43 -16.60
C LYS A 86 8.46 -20.45 -15.90
N TYR A 87 8.40 -19.20 -16.38
CA TYR A 87 7.61 -18.14 -15.75
C TYR A 87 6.20 -18.01 -16.31
N TYR A 88 5.93 -18.58 -17.49
CA TYR A 88 4.64 -18.45 -18.15
C TYR A 88 3.98 -19.76 -18.54
N LEU A 89 4.69 -20.89 -18.63
CA LEU A 89 4.06 -22.17 -18.95
C LEU A 89 3.05 -22.56 -17.87
N ASN A 90 3.38 -22.30 -16.60
CA ASN A 90 2.40 -22.43 -15.51
C ASN A 90 1.19 -21.51 -15.74
N ILE A 91 1.42 -20.28 -16.22
CA ILE A 91 0.34 -19.32 -16.50
C ILE A 91 -0.51 -19.76 -17.71
N PHE A 92 0.08 -20.13 -18.84
CA PHE A 92 -0.64 -20.56 -20.05
C PHE A 92 -1.48 -21.82 -19.82
N PHE A 93 -0.99 -22.78 -19.03
CA PHE A 93 -1.78 -23.98 -18.70
C PHE A 93 -2.80 -23.75 -17.59
N ILE A 94 -2.64 -22.69 -16.79
CA ILE A 94 -3.68 -22.14 -15.90
C ILE A 94 -4.72 -21.33 -16.70
N TYR A 95 -4.34 -20.77 -17.86
CA TYR A 95 -5.17 -19.88 -18.70
C TYR A 95 -5.77 -20.54 -19.95
N GLU A 96 -5.40 -21.78 -20.31
CA GLU A 96 -6.16 -22.63 -21.25
C GLU A 96 -7.37 -23.29 -20.55
N GLU A 97 -8.12 -22.49 -19.80
CA GLU A 97 -9.56 -22.63 -19.76
C GLU A 97 -10.07 -21.45 -20.56
N GLU A 98 -10.71 -21.76 -21.69
CA GLU A 98 -11.38 -20.80 -22.54
C GLU A 98 -12.10 -19.76 -21.69
N LYS A 99 -12.16 -18.52 -22.18
CA LYS A 99 -13.30 -17.67 -21.85
C LYS A 99 -14.54 -18.42 -22.32
N VAL A 100 -15.07 -19.30 -21.48
CA VAL A 100 -16.47 -19.59 -21.51
C VAL A 100 -17.08 -18.25 -21.13
N GLU A 101 -17.71 -17.60 -22.11
CA GLU A 101 -18.82 -16.70 -21.83
C GLU A 101 -19.89 -17.56 -21.13
N ASP A 102 -19.63 -17.94 -19.88
CA ASP A 102 -20.59 -18.67 -19.09
C ASP A 102 -21.38 -17.64 -18.32
N ASN A 103 -22.69 -17.71 -18.47
CA ASN A 103 -23.67 -16.91 -17.74
C ASN A 103 -23.67 -17.26 -16.22
N ASN A 104 -22.67 -18.00 -15.73
CA ASN A 104 -22.54 -18.51 -14.38
C ASN A 104 -21.31 -17.94 -13.66
N GLY A 105 -21.39 -16.68 -13.24
CA GLY A 105 -20.38 -16.04 -12.36
C GLY A 105 -20.10 -16.80 -11.05
N LYS A 106 -21.00 -17.72 -10.65
CA LYS A 106 -20.86 -18.60 -9.47
C LYS A 106 -19.68 -19.58 -9.60
N PHE A 107 -19.44 -20.19 -10.77
CA PHE A 107 -18.38 -21.20 -10.95
C PHE A 107 -16.97 -20.58 -10.81
N LYS A 108 -16.80 -19.36 -11.31
CA LYS A 108 -15.54 -18.61 -11.31
C LYS A 108 -15.06 -18.21 -9.91
N LEU A 109 -15.96 -17.92 -8.98
CA LEU A 109 -15.61 -17.55 -7.59
C LEU A 109 -15.13 -18.76 -6.79
N LEU A 110 -15.81 -19.90 -6.96
CA LEU A 110 -15.45 -21.14 -6.28
C LEU A 110 -14.05 -21.63 -6.68
N GLU A 111 -13.76 -21.67 -7.98
CA GLU A 111 -12.42 -22.00 -8.49
C GLU A 111 -11.37 -21.02 -7.99
N THR A 112 -11.72 -19.73 -7.90
CA THR A 112 -10.83 -18.70 -7.40
C THR A 112 -10.48 -18.90 -5.93
N LEU A 113 -11.48 -19.19 -5.07
CA LEU A 113 -11.25 -19.50 -3.67
C LEU A 113 -10.44 -20.79 -3.47
N ASN A 114 -10.71 -21.83 -4.27
CA ASN A 114 -9.94 -23.07 -4.24
C ASN A 114 -8.47 -22.85 -4.62
N ARG A 115 -8.19 -22.01 -5.63
CA ARG A 115 -6.82 -21.60 -5.99
C ARG A 115 -6.13 -20.82 -4.88
N TYR A 116 -6.83 -19.92 -4.19
CA TYR A 116 -6.26 -19.21 -3.04
C TYR A 116 -5.92 -20.18 -1.91
N LYS A 117 -6.78 -21.15 -1.64
CA LYS A 117 -6.52 -22.19 -0.62
C LYS A 117 -5.28 -23.01 -0.96
N SER A 118 -5.15 -23.49 -2.20
CA SER A 118 -4.01 -24.33 -2.60
C SER A 118 -2.69 -23.57 -2.62
N SER A 119 -2.71 -22.27 -2.91
CA SER A 119 -1.51 -21.42 -2.98
C SER A 119 -1.06 -20.80 -1.65
N SER A 120 -1.87 -20.88 -0.58
CA SER A 120 -1.58 -20.21 0.69
C SER A 120 -1.64 -21.18 1.89
N SER A 121 -0.48 -21.71 2.29
CA SER A 121 -0.35 -22.56 3.48
C SER A 121 -0.74 -21.84 4.78
N THR A 122 -0.34 -20.57 4.95
CA THR A 122 -0.56 -19.80 6.18
C THR A 122 -2.03 -19.50 6.49
N TYR A 123 -2.86 -19.36 5.46
CA TYR A 123 -4.28 -18.98 5.60
C TYR A 123 -5.25 -20.09 5.19
N LYS A 124 -4.74 -21.31 5.00
CA LYS A 124 -5.51 -22.45 4.46
C LYS A 124 -6.82 -22.69 5.23
N ASP A 125 -6.75 -22.87 6.54
CA ASP A 125 -7.92 -23.16 7.39
C ASP A 125 -8.97 -22.04 7.35
N ARG A 126 -8.53 -20.79 7.20
CA ARG A 126 -9.43 -19.64 7.08
C ARG A 126 -10.09 -19.59 5.70
N LEU A 127 -9.36 -19.94 4.65
CA LEU A 127 -9.90 -20.04 3.29
C LEU A 127 -10.85 -21.23 3.14
N GLU A 128 -10.61 -22.33 3.86
CA GLU A 128 -11.56 -23.45 3.98
C GLU A 128 -12.88 -23.00 4.58
N LYS A 129 -12.86 -22.25 5.69
CA LYS A 129 -14.09 -21.68 6.27
C LYS A 129 -14.81 -20.70 5.34
N ILE A 130 -14.08 -19.95 4.51
CA ILE A 130 -14.69 -19.07 3.51
C ILE A 130 -15.29 -19.87 2.34
N LEU A 131 -14.68 -21.00 1.96
CA LEU A 131 -15.24 -21.93 0.98
C LEU A 131 -16.54 -22.56 1.49
N GLU A 132 -16.55 -23.06 2.73
CA GLU A 132 -17.76 -23.59 3.39
C GLU A 132 -18.85 -22.51 3.46
N LEU A 133 -18.51 -21.28 3.90
CA LEU A 133 -19.43 -20.14 3.89
C LEU A 133 -19.98 -19.83 2.50
N TYR A 134 -19.16 -19.97 1.45
CA TYR A 134 -19.57 -19.74 0.08
C TYR A 134 -20.57 -20.80 -0.40
N GLU A 135 -20.21 -22.08 -0.25
CA GLU A 135 -20.98 -23.22 -0.73
C GLU A 135 -22.27 -23.43 0.07
N ASP A 136 -22.19 -23.42 1.40
CA ASP A 136 -23.30 -23.81 2.28
C ASP A 136 -24.24 -22.65 2.62
N HIS A 137 -23.79 -21.41 2.45
CA HIS A 137 -24.55 -20.24 2.90
C HIS A 137 -24.75 -19.19 1.81
N TYR A 138 -23.71 -18.77 1.10
CA TYR A 138 -23.83 -17.72 0.07
C TYR A 138 -24.63 -18.21 -1.14
N VAL A 139 -24.26 -19.35 -1.75
CA VAL A 139 -24.94 -19.86 -2.95
C VAL A 139 -26.43 -20.12 -2.71
N PRO A 140 -26.86 -20.82 -1.64
CA PRO A 140 -28.28 -20.98 -1.32
C PRO A 140 -28.99 -19.65 -1.07
N PHE A 141 -28.31 -18.70 -0.41
CA PHE A 141 -28.89 -17.38 -0.16
C PHE A 141 -29.11 -16.58 -1.45
N ILE A 142 -28.18 -16.63 -2.40
CA ILE A 142 -28.35 -15.98 -3.70
C ILE A 142 -29.55 -16.57 -4.47
N GLN A 143 -29.74 -17.89 -4.44
CA GLN A 143 -30.92 -18.53 -5.05
C GLN A 143 -32.22 -18.05 -4.41
N ILE A 144 -32.25 -17.91 -3.08
CA ILE A 144 -33.40 -17.33 -2.36
C ILE A 144 -33.66 -15.90 -2.83
N LEU A 145 -32.61 -15.06 -2.94
CA LEU A 145 -32.75 -13.68 -3.41
C LEU A 145 -33.28 -13.61 -4.86
N GLU A 146 -32.77 -14.45 -5.75
CA GLU A 146 -33.20 -14.56 -7.15
C GLU A 146 -34.69 -14.94 -7.25
N ASN A 147 -35.12 -15.92 -6.47
CA ASN A 147 -36.53 -16.31 -6.39
C ASN A 147 -37.41 -15.20 -5.78
N SER A 148 -36.88 -14.48 -4.80
CA SER A 148 -37.57 -13.39 -4.11
C SER A 148 -37.80 -12.16 -5.02
N LEU A 149 -36.94 -11.93 -6.02
CA LEU A 149 -37.07 -10.82 -6.97
C LEU A 149 -38.32 -10.92 -7.85
N ASN A 150 -38.87 -12.12 -8.02
CA ASN A 150 -40.05 -12.36 -8.84
C ASN A 150 -41.37 -12.27 -8.08
N SER A 151 -41.34 -12.10 -6.75
CA SER A 151 -42.56 -11.94 -5.95
C SER A 151 -42.89 -10.47 -5.66
N PRO A 152 -44.14 -10.04 -5.89
CA PRO A 152 -44.55 -8.64 -5.82
C PRO A 152 -44.62 -8.06 -4.40
N LYS A 153 -44.54 -8.88 -3.34
CA LYS A 153 -44.78 -8.46 -1.94
C LYS A 153 -43.69 -8.89 -0.94
N ILE A 154 -42.42 -8.91 -1.34
CA ILE A 154 -41.34 -9.17 -0.38
C ILE A 154 -40.79 -7.86 0.18
N GLU A 155 -41.06 -7.60 1.46
CA GLU A 155 -40.33 -6.60 2.23
C GLU A 155 -38.89 -7.09 2.44
N ILE A 156 -37.91 -6.19 2.34
CA ILE A 156 -36.56 -6.53 2.79
C ILE A 156 -36.61 -6.54 4.31
N GLU A 157 -36.82 -7.73 4.86
CA GLU A 157 -36.83 -7.91 6.30
C GLU A 157 -35.43 -7.65 6.87
N LYS A 158 -35.40 -7.21 8.13
CA LYS A 158 -34.17 -7.10 8.93
C LYS A 158 -33.34 -8.39 8.89
N ASN A 159 -34.00 -9.54 8.74
CA ASN A 159 -33.38 -10.85 8.58
C ASN A 159 -32.52 -10.99 7.32
N PHE A 160 -32.93 -10.42 6.18
CA PHE A 160 -32.12 -10.44 4.94
C PHE A 160 -30.85 -9.62 5.09
N ILE A 161 -30.95 -8.42 5.65
CA ILE A 161 -29.79 -7.56 5.91
C ILE A 161 -28.84 -8.24 6.89
N LEU A 162 -29.36 -8.83 7.97
CA LEU A 162 -28.56 -9.57 8.94
C LEU A 162 -27.83 -10.76 8.29
N LYS A 163 -28.48 -11.48 7.36
CA LYS A 163 -27.87 -12.59 6.64
C LYS A 163 -26.78 -12.11 5.67
N MET A 164 -27.00 -11.01 4.95
CA MET A 164 -25.97 -10.36 4.13
C MET A 164 -24.75 -9.94 4.96
N ASP A 165 -24.99 -9.31 6.12
CA ASP A 165 -23.93 -8.90 7.04
C ASP A 165 -23.14 -10.11 7.54
N ASN A 166 -23.82 -11.19 7.94
CA ASN A 166 -23.18 -12.42 8.40
C ASN A 166 -22.34 -13.13 7.30
N LEU A 167 -22.67 -12.92 6.02
CA LEU A 167 -21.87 -13.42 4.89
C LEU A 167 -20.65 -12.53 4.59
N LEU A 168 -20.75 -11.21 4.79
CA LEU A 168 -19.66 -10.27 4.51
C LEU A 168 -18.63 -10.19 5.64
N ILE A 169 -19.05 -10.24 6.90
CA ILE A 169 -18.15 -10.06 8.06
C ILE A 169 -16.96 -11.02 8.05
N PRO A 170 -17.10 -12.33 7.78
CA PRO A 170 -15.96 -13.23 7.71
C PRO A 170 -14.93 -12.83 6.64
N LEU A 171 -15.38 -12.35 5.47
CA LEU A 171 -14.50 -11.85 4.41
C LEU A 171 -13.78 -10.57 4.83
N LEU A 172 -14.49 -9.63 5.46
CA LEU A 172 -13.93 -8.37 5.95
C LEU A 172 -12.88 -8.62 7.02
N ASN A 173 -13.15 -9.51 7.97
CA ASN A 173 -12.20 -9.93 9.00
C ASN A 173 -10.96 -10.57 8.38
N LEU A 174 -11.13 -11.45 7.38
CA LEU A 174 -9.98 -12.03 6.69
C LEU A 174 -9.14 -10.97 5.96
N ILE A 175 -9.76 -9.95 5.35
CA ILE A 175 -9.02 -8.84 4.73
C ILE A 175 -8.26 -8.03 5.78
N ILE A 176 -8.86 -7.75 6.95
CA ILE A 176 -8.17 -7.07 8.06
C ILE A 176 -6.94 -7.89 8.48
N ASP A 177 -7.11 -9.18 8.68
CA ASP A 177 -6.03 -10.09 9.12
C ASP A 177 -4.94 -10.27 8.05
N LEU A 178 -5.32 -10.29 6.78
CA LEU A 178 -4.37 -10.28 5.66
C LEU A 178 -3.65 -8.94 5.57
N SER A 179 -4.34 -7.83 5.81
CA SER A 179 -3.74 -6.51 5.75
C SER A 179 -2.74 -6.27 6.88
N LYS A 180 -2.80 -7.06 7.97
CA LYS A 180 -2.01 -6.88 9.21
C LYS A 180 -2.24 -5.51 9.86
N GLU A 181 -3.44 -4.94 9.69
CA GLU A 181 -3.84 -3.73 10.41
C GLU A 181 -3.95 -4.01 11.90
N ILE A 182 -3.39 -3.09 12.71
CA ILE A 182 -3.56 -3.12 14.15
C ILE A 182 -4.84 -2.36 14.45
N CYS A 183 -5.97 -3.07 14.49
CA CYS A 183 -7.28 -2.52 14.82
C CYS A 183 -7.93 -3.41 15.88
N SER A 184 -8.33 -2.82 17.01
CA SER A 184 -9.23 -3.50 17.95
C SER A 184 -10.65 -3.29 17.46
N ILE A 185 -11.30 -4.37 17.03
CA ILE A 185 -12.70 -4.35 16.59
C ILE A 185 -13.50 -5.08 17.65
N ARG A 186 -14.46 -4.39 18.24
CA ARG A 186 -15.35 -4.90 19.28
C ARG A 186 -16.76 -5.14 18.73
N GLU A 187 -17.18 -4.36 17.74
CA GLU A 187 -18.55 -4.41 17.20
C GLU A 187 -18.59 -4.44 15.66
N LYS A 188 -19.74 -4.86 15.09
CA LYS A 188 -19.93 -4.99 13.64
C LYS A 188 -19.88 -3.64 12.93
N GLU A 189 -20.51 -2.63 13.52
CA GLU A 189 -20.55 -1.26 13.03
C GLU A 189 -19.13 -0.68 12.90
N GLU A 190 -18.22 -1.03 13.81
CA GLU A 190 -16.81 -0.60 13.75
C GLU A 190 -16.09 -1.17 12.53
N ILE A 191 -16.39 -2.41 12.10
CA ILE A 191 -15.83 -2.99 10.87
C ILE A 191 -16.24 -2.14 9.66
N TYR A 192 -17.52 -1.78 9.57
CA TYR A 192 -18.02 -1.02 8.42
C TYR A 192 -17.44 0.39 8.37
N GLN A 193 -17.33 1.05 9.52
CA GLN A 193 -16.65 2.34 9.61
C GLN A 193 -15.16 2.24 9.27
N LEU A 194 -14.48 1.18 9.74
CA LEU A 194 -13.08 0.92 9.39
C LEU A 194 -12.92 0.80 7.87
N PHE A 195 -13.73 -0.01 7.21
CA PHE A 195 -13.67 -0.17 5.76
C PHE A 195 -14.10 1.09 4.99
N ARG A 196 -15.05 1.88 5.49
CA ARG A 196 -15.50 3.13 4.86
C ARG A 196 -14.42 4.22 4.85
N PHE A 197 -13.57 4.24 5.88
CA PHE A 197 -12.63 5.36 6.11
C PHE A 197 -11.16 4.96 6.05
N SER A 198 -10.83 3.69 5.77
CA SER A 198 -9.45 3.22 5.63
C SER A 198 -9.05 3.02 4.17
N TRP A 199 -7.77 2.77 3.95
CA TRP A 199 -7.26 2.32 2.65
C TRP A 199 -7.77 0.92 2.22
N LEU A 200 -8.45 0.21 3.13
CA LEU A 200 -9.13 -1.05 2.84
C LEU A 200 -10.52 -0.84 2.23
N ASP A 201 -10.94 0.40 1.96
CA ASP A 201 -12.15 0.69 1.20
C ASP A 201 -12.14 0.08 -0.22
N ASN A 202 -13.33 -0.16 -0.76
CA ASN A 202 -13.55 -0.24 -2.20
C ASN A 202 -14.91 0.37 -2.56
N GLU A 203 -15.08 0.69 -3.83
CA GLU A 203 -16.26 1.40 -4.33
C GLU A 203 -17.53 0.56 -4.16
N GLN A 204 -17.48 -0.73 -4.46
CA GLN A 204 -18.63 -1.64 -4.43
C GLN A 204 -19.13 -1.90 -3.01
N LEU A 205 -18.22 -2.09 -2.04
CA LEU A 205 -18.57 -2.22 -0.63
C LEU A 205 -19.12 -0.89 -0.08
N THR A 206 -18.51 0.24 -0.46
CA THR A 206 -19.03 1.57 -0.07
C THR A 206 -20.42 1.80 -0.62
N PHE A 207 -20.67 1.39 -1.86
CA PHE A 207 -21.98 1.46 -2.48
C PHE A 207 -22.99 0.59 -1.74
N PHE A 208 -22.64 -0.67 -1.47
CA PHE A 208 -23.49 -1.57 -0.67
C PHE A 208 -23.78 -1.01 0.73
N PHE A 209 -22.79 -0.47 1.45
CA PHE A 209 -23.01 0.12 2.78
C PHE A 209 -23.97 1.31 2.73
N ARG A 210 -23.86 2.18 1.72
CA ARG A 210 -24.79 3.30 1.53
C ARG A 210 -26.21 2.81 1.23
N GLU A 211 -26.35 1.81 0.37
CA GLU A 211 -27.66 1.23 0.05
C GLU A 211 -28.26 0.52 1.27
N ARG A 212 -27.45 -0.21 2.05
CA ARG A 212 -27.83 -0.82 3.32
C ARG A 212 -28.34 0.23 4.31
N GLU A 213 -27.61 1.33 4.52
CA GLU A 213 -28.01 2.43 5.42
C GLU A 213 -29.34 3.08 5.02
N LYS A 214 -29.55 3.31 3.71
CA LYS A 214 -30.82 3.84 3.19
C LYS A 214 -31.98 2.88 3.42
N ASN A 215 -31.75 1.58 3.24
CA ASN A 215 -32.78 0.55 3.26
C ASN A 215 -33.05 -0.02 4.66
N LEU A 216 -32.16 0.20 5.64
CA LEU A 216 -32.42 -0.09 7.05
C LEU A 216 -33.65 0.64 7.62
N LYS A 217 -34.06 1.75 6.98
CA LYS A 217 -35.17 2.62 7.40
C LYS A 217 -36.36 2.63 6.45
N ARG A 218 -36.33 1.85 5.36
CA ARG A 218 -37.30 1.95 4.25
C ARG A 218 -37.69 0.59 3.69
N ILE A 219 -38.96 0.47 3.29
CA ILE A 219 -39.46 -0.69 2.54
C ILE A 219 -39.16 -0.45 1.05
N LEU A 220 -38.37 -1.32 0.41
CA LEU A 220 -38.20 -1.31 -1.05
C LEU A 220 -39.46 -1.85 -1.73
N LYS A 221 -40.12 -1.02 -2.54
CA LYS A 221 -41.43 -1.34 -3.13
C LYS A 221 -41.32 -1.90 -4.55
N SER A 222 -40.35 -1.46 -5.35
CA SER A 222 -40.23 -1.88 -6.75
C SER A 222 -39.27 -3.06 -6.96
N LYS A 223 -39.53 -3.88 -7.98
CA LYS A 223 -38.60 -4.94 -8.43
C LYS A 223 -37.22 -4.38 -8.80
N LEU A 224 -37.19 -3.19 -9.40
CA LEU A 224 -35.96 -2.51 -9.81
C LEU A 224 -35.08 -2.13 -8.62
N GLU A 225 -35.66 -1.55 -7.56
CA GLU A 225 -34.92 -1.18 -6.34
C GLU A 225 -34.35 -2.41 -5.62
N LYS A 226 -35.15 -3.48 -5.50
CA LYS A 226 -34.70 -4.75 -4.91
C LYS A 226 -33.55 -5.35 -5.72
N GLY A 227 -33.69 -5.37 -7.05
CA GLY A 227 -32.65 -5.84 -7.96
C GLY A 227 -31.34 -5.07 -7.78
N LYS A 228 -31.40 -3.73 -7.70
CA LYS A 228 -30.22 -2.89 -7.45
C LYS A 228 -29.57 -3.19 -6.10
N PHE A 229 -30.35 -3.33 -5.04
CA PHE A 229 -29.81 -3.63 -3.72
C PHE A 229 -29.15 -5.02 -3.66
N PHE A 230 -29.81 -6.06 -4.17
CA PHE A 230 -29.23 -7.41 -4.20
C PHE A 230 -28.00 -7.49 -5.08
N LYS A 231 -28.01 -6.80 -6.23
CA LYS A 231 -26.82 -6.70 -7.08
C LYS A 231 -25.66 -6.01 -6.36
N SER A 232 -25.93 -4.93 -5.62
CA SER A 232 -24.89 -4.27 -4.82
C SER A 232 -24.26 -5.18 -3.77
N PHE A 233 -25.05 -6.05 -3.14
CA PHE A 233 -24.55 -7.06 -2.20
C PHE A 233 -23.67 -8.12 -2.91
N GLN A 234 -24.15 -8.66 -4.04
CA GLN A 234 -23.38 -9.61 -4.84
C GLN A 234 -22.03 -9.00 -5.26
N ASP A 235 -22.05 -7.80 -5.83
CA ASP A 235 -20.85 -7.11 -6.29
C ASP A 235 -19.89 -6.83 -5.11
N ALA A 236 -20.41 -6.46 -3.94
CA ALA A 236 -19.58 -6.28 -2.74
C ALA A 236 -18.92 -7.60 -2.31
N PHE A 237 -19.67 -8.70 -2.24
CA PHE A 237 -19.15 -10.02 -1.85
C PHE A 237 -18.06 -10.50 -2.82
N GLU A 238 -18.34 -10.46 -4.12
CA GLU A 238 -17.38 -10.86 -5.16
C GLU A 238 -16.10 -10.04 -5.09
N GLN A 239 -16.22 -8.73 -4.94
CA GLN A 239 -15.05 -7.86 -4.84
C GLN A 239 -14.23 -8.13 -3.58
N MET A 240 -14.85 -8.53 -2.46
CA MET A 240 -14.10 -8.93 -1.26
C MET A 240 -13.30 -10.22 -1.51
N VAL A 241 -13.87 -11.21 -2.20
CA VAL A 241 -13.14 -12.42 -2.61
C VAL A 241 -11.94 -12.08 -3.49
N TRP A 242 -12.11 -11.21 -4.49
CA TRP A 242 -10.99 -10.75 -5.33
C TRP A 242 -9.95 -9.97 -4.53
N LYS A 243 -10.38 -9.15 -3.57
CA LYS A 243 -9.50 -8.38 -2.69
C LYS A 243 -8.67 -9.30 -1.79
N ILE A 244 -9.25 -10.38 -1.25
CA ILE A 244 -8.52 -11.42 -0.49
C ILE A 244 -7.37 -11.98 -1.31
N GLY A 245 -7.65 -12.43 -2.55
CA GLY A 245 -6.62 -12.93 -3.47
C GLY A 245 -5.52 -11.92 -3.74
N LYS A 246 -5.92 -10.67 -4.02
CA LYS A 246 -4.97 -9.58 -4.23
C LYS A 246 -4.07 -9.35 -3.02
N HIS A 247 -4.61 -9.39 -1.81
CA HIS A 247 -3.81 -9.26 -0.58
C HIS A 247 -2.87 -10.45 -0.36
N LEU A 248 -3.33 -11.68 -0.60
CA LEU A 248 -2.47 -12.88 -0.54
C LEU A 248 -1.26 -12.72 -1.46
N THR A 249 -1.47 -12.32 -2.72
CA THR A 249 -0.39 -12.07 -3.68
C THR A 249 0.49 -10.90 -3.22
N TYR A 250 -0.10 -9.76 -2.87
CA TYR A 250 0.65 -8.55 -2.53
C TYR A 250 1.50 -8.70 -1.26
N ASN A 251 1.05 -9.51 -0.30
CA ASN A 251 1.78 -9.74 0.95
C ASN A 251 3.07 -10.54 0.74
N THR A 252 3.22 -11.23 -0.40
CA THR A 252 4.52 -11.83 -0.79
C THR A 252 5.57 -10.77 -1.16
N VAL A 253 5.13 -9.56 -1.53
CA VAL A 253 6.00 -8.44 -1.92
C VAL A 253 6.26 -7.51 -0.74
N LEU A 254 5.19 -7.04 -0.11
CA LEU A 254 5.25 -6.08 1.00
C LEU A 254 3.97 -6.15 1.81
N ILE A 255 4.08 -6.25 3.13
CA ILE A 255 2.94 -6.07 4.03
C ILE A 255 2.80 -4.58 4.35
N VAL A 256 1.64 -3.99 4.02
CA VAL A 256 1.41 -2.54 4.15
C VAL A 256 0.81 -2.15 5.50
N GLY A 257 0.16 -3.08 6.21
CA GLY A 257 -0.40 -2.81 7.54
C GLY A 257 0.65 -2.27 8.50
N SER A 258 0.38 -1.07 9.02
CA SER A 258 1.25 -0.39 9.99
C SER A 258 0.54 0.79 10.62
N ARG A 259 0.60 0.94 11.95
CA ARG A 259 0.08 2.14 12.62
C ARG A 259 0.92 3.39 12.32
N ASN A 260 2.15 3.23 11.82
CA ASN A 260 3.05 4.34 11.50
C ASN A 260 2.87 4.87 10.07
N LEU A 261 1.91 4.37 9.31
CA LEU A 261 1.60 4.85 7.96
C LEU A 261 0.23 5.54 7.92
N THR A 262 0.11 6.61 7.13
CA THR A 262 -1.20 7.22 6.85
C THR A 262 -2.00 6.38 5.86
N ASN A 263 -3.32 6.59 5.75
CA ASN A 263 -4.12 5.87 4.75
C ASN A 263 -3.67 6.20 3.32
N HIS A 264 -3.20 7.43 3.07
CA HIS A 264 -2.64 7.81 1.79
C HIS A 264 -1.40 6.97 1.46
N ASP A 265 -0.45 6.86 2.40
CA ASP A 265 0.75 6.04 2.22
C ASP A 265 0.40 4.59 1.92
N LYS A 266 -0.57 4.05 2.65
CA LYS A 266 -1.01 2.67 2.47
C LYS A 266 -1.67 2.45 1.12
N ARG A 267 -2.49 3.40 0.64
CA ARG A 267 -3.08 3.33 -0.71
C ARG A 267 -2.00 3.36 -1.78
N GLU A 268 -1.02 4.25 -1.68
CA GLU A 268 0.05 4.37 -2.68
C GLU A 268 1.03 3.18 -2.63
N LEU A 269 1.42 2.70 -1.46
CA LEU A 269 2.19 1.46 -1.31
C LEU A 269 1.40 0.26 -1.83
N ASN A 270 0.09 0.19 -1.57
CA ASN A 270 -0.76 -0.86 -2.12
C ASN A 270 -0.79 -0.86 -3.66
N LYS A 271 -0.79 0.32 -4.29
CA LYS A 271 -0.63 0.43 -5.75
C LYS A 271 0.76 -0.01 -6.19
N ALA A 272 1.81 0.40 -5.49
CA ALA A 272 3.20 0.06 -5.81
C ALA A 272 3.54 -1.43 -5.70
N ARG A 273 2.75 -2.24 -4.98
CA ARG A 273 2.91 -3.71 -4.89
C ARG A 273 2.52 -4.45 -6.17
N ALA A 274 1.93 -3.78 -7.17
CA ALA A 274 1.46 -4.38 -8.43
C ALA A 274 2.57 -4.68 -9.45
N LEU A 275 3.74 -5.16 -8.99
CA LEU A 275 4.96 -5.27 -9.79
C LEU A 275 4.99 -6.47 -10.75
N TYR A 276 4.12 -7.45 -10.56
CA TYR A 276 4.10 -8.70 -11.33
C TYR A 276 3.42 -8.58 -12.70
N ASN A 277 2.86 -7.41 -13.03
CA ASN A 277 2.19 -7.16 -14.29
C ASN A 277 2.95 -6.06 -15.04
N VAL A 278 3.56 -6.39 -16.19
CA VAL A 278 4.46 -5.50 -16.95
C VAL A 278 3.81 -4.13 -17.24
N PRO A 279 2.57 -4.03 -17.75
CA PRO A 279 1.83 -2.78 -17.84
C PRO A 279 1.72 -1.96 -16.54
N GLN A 280 1.66 -2.62 -15.39
CA GLN A 280 1.53 -1.99 -14.07
C GLN A 280 2.87 -1.73 -13.40
N TYR A 281 3.95 -2.33 -13.89
CA TYR A 281 5.30 -2.23 -13.33
C TYR A 281 5.84 -0.80 -13.40
N LEU A 282 5.82 -0.16 -14.58
CA LEU A 282 6.28 1.23 -14.74
C LEU A 282 5.43 2.20 -13.90
N GLN A 283 4.11 1.97 -13.85
CA GLN A 283 3.22 2.77 -13.02
C GLN A 283 3.52 2.58 -11.53
N SER A 284 3.82 1.35 -11.09
CA SER A 284 4.20 1.05 -9.72
C SER A 284 5.52 1.72 -9.34
N ILE A 285 6.49 1.72 -10.27
CA ILE A 285 7.77 2.42 -10.08
C ILE A 285 7.56 3.91 -9.87
N ARG A 286 6.77 4.52 -10.76
CA ARG A 286 6.43 5.94 -10.67
C ARG A 286 5.72 6.25 -9.36
N THR A 287 4.71 5.46 -9.00
CA THR A 287 3.93 5.67 -7.77
C THR A 287 4.81 5.61 -6.52
N TYR A 288 5.71 4.63 -6.38
CA TYR A 288 6.57 4.59 -5.20
C TYR A 288 7.58 5.73 -5.18
N SER A 289 8.12 6.12 -6.34
CA SER A 289 9.08 7.22 -6.48
C SER A 289 8.44 8.55 -6.08
N ASP A 290 7.28 8.85 -6.65
CA ASP A 290 6.53 10.09 -6.37
C ASP A 290 6.18 10.18 -4.88
N LEU A 291 5.73 9.06 -4.27
CA LEU A 291 5.36 9.01 -2.87
C LEU A 291 6.52 9.40 -1.93
N ILE A 292 7.68 8.78 -2.08
CA ILE A 292 8.84 9.06 -1.20
C ILE A 292 9.34 10.50 -1.38
N GLU A 293 9.32 10.98 -2.63
CA GLU A 293 9.75 12.32 -3.02
C GLU A 293 8.88 13.42 -2.43
N ILE A 294 7.56 13.25 -2.53
CA ILE A 294 6.59 14.19 -1.96
C ILE A 294 6.73 14.23 -0.44
N LYS A 295 6.79 13.06 0.20
CA LYS A 295 6.88 12.95 1.66
C LYS A 295 8.16 13.55 2.23
N LEU A 296 9.31 13.27 1.62
CA LEU A 296 10.59 13.77 2.12
C LEU A 296 10.70 15.29 1.96
N ARG A 297 10.27 15.84 0.81
CA ARG A 297 10.28 17.30 0.59
C ARG A 297 9.26 18.03 1.46
N GLY A 298 8.06 17.44 1.64
CA GLY A 298 7.05 17.96 2.55
C GLY A 298 7.58 18.01 3.99
N PHE A 299 8.21 16.93 4.42
CA PHE A 299 8.83 16.86 5.74
C PHE A 299 9.97 17.88 5.93
N LEU A 300 10.90 17.96 4.98
CA LEU A 300 12.00 18.95 4.97
C LEU A 300 11.47 20.38 5.08
N TYR A 301 10.44 20.69 4.31
CA TYR A 301 9.81 21.99 4.31
C TYR A 301 9.14 22.31 5.66
N ASN A 302 8.37 21.36 6.20
CA ASN A 302 7.68 21.53 7.48
C ASN A 302 8.68 21.76 8.62
N ILE A 303 9.77 20.99 8.70
CA ILE A 303 10.74 21.13 9.80
C ILE A 303 11.54 22.44 9.70
N LEU A 304 11.89 22.87 8.49
CA LEU A 304 12.55 24.16 8.25
C LEU A 304 11.65 25.33 8.70
N LYS A 305 10.37 25.31 8.31
CA LYS A 305 9.39 26.31 8.74
C LYS A 305 9.22 26.34 10.25
N VAL A 306 8.99 25.19 10.88
CA VAL A 306 8.77 25.11 12.33
C VAL A 306 9.97 25.68 13.09
N LYS A 307 11.19 25.24 12.73
CA LYS A 307 12.42 25.61 13.43
C LYS A 307 12.85 27.06 13.22
N TYR A 308 12.76 27.55 11.99
CA TYR A 308 13.41 28.80 11.58
C TYR A 308 12.44 29.91 11.20
N GLY A 309 11.13 29.65 11.18
CA GLY A 309 10.12 30.65 10.85
C GLY A 309 10.38 31.27 9.47
N ASN A 310 10.17 32.58 9.34
CA ASN A 310 10.35 33.29 8.07
C ASN A 310 11.80 33.30 7.57
N ASN A 311 12.78 33.00 8.42
CA ASN A 311 14.20 32.99 8.07
C ASN A 311 14.68 31.66 7.48
N TRP A 312 13.80 30.67 7.32
CA TRP A 312 14.21 29.34 6.87
C TRP A 312 14.91 29.33 5.50
N GLN A 313 14.53 30.22 4.59
CA GLN A 313 15.15 30.31 3.25
C GLN A 313 16.60 30.78 3.30
N SER A 314 16.98 31.65 4.26
CA SER A 314 18.36 32.12 4.38
C SER A 314 19.33 31.05 4.89
N LEU A 315 18.78 29.94 5.41
CA LEU A 315 19.55 28.78 5.86
C LEU A 315 19.75 27.73 4.77
N ILE A 316 19.11 27.91 3.62
CA ILE A 316 19.36 27.11 2.42
C ILE A 316 20.59 27.67 1.71
N PRO A 317 21.56 26.83 1.29
CA PRO A 317 22.69 27.27 0.48
C PRO A 317 22.25 28.09 -0.74
N SER A 318 22.93 29.21 -0.99
CA SER A 318 22.63 30.13 -2.10
C SER A 318 22.57 29.43 -3.46
N ILE A 319 23.45 28.45 -3.69
CA ILE A 319 23.48 27.62 -4.90
C ILE A 319 22.14 26.88 -5.11
N LEU A 320 21.54 26.36 -4.04
CA LEU A 320 20.25 25.68 -4.14
C LEU A 320 19.10 26.66 -4.36
N MET A 321 19.15 27.84 -3.74
CA MET A 321 18.17 28.91 -3.99
C MET A 321 18.22 29.41 -5.43
N GLN A 322 19.41 29.50 -6.05
CA GLN A 322 19.56 29.82 -7.47
C GLN A 322 18.93 28.74 -8.36
N LYS A 323 19.16 27.46 -8.05
CA LYS A 323 18.54 26.33 -8.76
C LYS A 323 17.01 26.34 -8.66
N ILE A 324 16.46 26.63 -7.47
CA ILE A 324 15.01 26.80 -7.29
C ILE A 324 14.47 27.86 -8.25
N LYS A 325 15.09 29.04 -8.31
CA LYS A 325 14.67 30.12 -9.23
C LYS A 325 14.77 29.69 -10.69
N GLN A 326 15.90 29.10 -11.10
CA GLN A 326 16.11 28.60 -12.46
C GLN A 326 15.05 27.55 -12.88
N ASN A 327 14.66 26.68 -11.95
CA ASN A 327 13.67 25.63 -12.21
C ASN A 327 12.23 26.15 -12.11
N GLN A 328 11.97 27.19 -11.32
CA GLN A 328 10.70 27.92 -11.30
C GLN A 328 10.43 28.56 -12.67
N ASP A 329 11.46 29.18 -13.25
CA ASP A 329 11.36 29.90 -14.54
C ASP A 329 11.22 28.96 -15.76
N ARG A 330 11.41 27.64 -15.59
CA ARG A 330 11.47 26.64 -16.69
C ARG A 330 10.22 25.76 -16.88
N ASP A 331 9.16 25.92 -16.09
CA ASP A 331 7.91 25.13 -16.09
C ASP A 331 8.08 23.58 -15.99
N LEU A 332 7.73 23.04 -14.82
CA LEU A 332 7.87 21.62 -14.47
C LEU A 332 6.76 20.74 -15.04
N THR A 333 6.99 20.16 -16.21
CA THR A 333 6.14 19.16 -16.87
C THR A 333 5.96 17.83 -16.10
N HIS A 334 6.67 17.59 -14.99
CA HIS A 334 6.58 16.30 -14.25
C HIS A 334 6.06 16.38 -12.80
N PHE A 335 6.40 17.42 -12.03
CA PHE A 335 5.98 17.54 -10.63
C PHE A 335 5.08 18.76 -10.35
N GLY A 336 4.75 19.56 -11.38
CA GLY A 336 3.92 20.77 -11.27
C GLY A 336 2.59 20.56 -10.55
N LYS A 337 1.96 19.38 -10.74
CA LYS A 337 0.69 19.01 -10.11
C LYS A 337 0.76 18.76 -8.59
N TYR A 338 1.95 18.60 -8.02
CA TYR A 338 2.18 18.41 -6.58
C TYR A 338 2.78 19.65 -5.92
N LEU A 339 2.96 20.74 -6.68
CA LEU A 339 3.33 22.03 -6.14
C LEU A 339 2.18 22.51 -5.24
N THR A 340 2.43 22.56 -3.94
CA THR A 340 1.73 23.54 -3.10
C THR A 340 2.42 24.88 -3.33
N ASN A 341 1.64 25.96 -3.41
CA ASN A 341 2.16 27.30 -3.76
C ASN A 341 3.36 27.75 -2.91
N ASP A 342 3.58 27.15 -1.73
CA ASP A 342 4.64 27.58 -0.81
C ASP A 342 5.85 26.63 -0.71
N ASN A 343 5.75 25.33 -1.07
CA ASN A 343 6.87 24.40 -0.90
C ASN A 343 7.86 24.49 -2.07
N ILE A 344 8.75 25.48 -2.02
CA ILE A 344 9.77 25.70 -3.06
C ILE A 344 10.79 24.56 -3.20
N LEU A 345 10.88 23.62 -2.24
CA LEU A 345 11.77 22.46 -2.38
C LEU A 345 11.30 21.49 -3.48
N CYS A 346 10.03 21.56 -3.89
CA CYS A 346 9.50 20.81 -5.02
C CYS A 346 10.16 21.17 -6.36
N TYR A 347 10.83 22.33 -6.45
CA TYR A 347 11.64 22.72 -7.61
C TYR A 347 13.03 22.06 -7.65
N LEU A 348 13.42 21.31 -6.62
CA LEU A 348 14.71 20.61 -6.56
C LEU A 348 14.54 19.13 -6.85
N SER A 349 15.42 18.58 -7.69
CA SER A 349 15.62 17.13 -7.83
C SER A 349 16.27 16.55 -6.56
N ARG A 350 16.20 15.23 -6.38
CA ARG A 350 16.80 14.56 -5.21
C ARG A 350 18.27 14.87 -5.03
N GLY A 351 19.06 14.78 -6.10
CA GLY A 351 20.49 15.09 -6.06
C GLY A 351 20.77 16.52 -5.59
N GLU A 352 19.82 17.44 -5.78
CA GLU A 352 19.97 18.85 -5.41
C GLU A 352 19.58 19.13 -3.97
N TYR A 353 18.48 18.58 -3.45
CA TYR A 353 18.11 18.80 -2.05
C TYR A 353 18.80 17.83 -1.08
N HIS A 354 19.33 16.68 -1.55
CA HIS A 354 19.98 15.69 -0.70
C HIS A 354 21.13 16.25 0.18
N PRO A 355 21.99 17.16 -0.32
CA PRO A 355 22.98 17.83 0.51
C PRO A 355 22.41 18.54 1.75
N LEU A 356 21.15 19.01 1.72
CA LEU A 356 20.49 19.62 2.89
C LEU A 356 20.35 18.63 4.05
N ILE A 357 20.20 17.34 3.75
CA ILE A 357 19.98 16.28 4.75
C ILE A 357 21.31 15.88 5.43
N LEU A 358 22.46 16.20 4.84
CA LEU A 358 23.78 15.78 5.34
C LEU A 358 24.21 16.50 6.64
N GLU A 359 25.27 15.99 7.28
CA GLU A 359 25.83 16.48 8.56
C GLU A 359 25.98 17.98 8.68
N LYS A 360 26.48 18.62 7.62
CA LYS A 360 26.79 20.05 7.61
C LYS A 360 25.55 20.94 7.73
N TYR A 361 24.35 20.42 7.44
CA TYR A 361 23.14 21.21 7.31
C TYR A 361 22.05 20.79 8.29
N LEU A 362 21.32 19.70 8.02
CA LEU A 362 20.16 19.31 8.83
C LEU A 362 20.37 18.04 9.65
N TRP A 363 21.32 17.14 9.29
CA TRP A 363 21.50 15.88 10.03
C TRP A 363 21.73 16.14 11.52
N ASN A 364 22.85 16.79 11.86
CA ASN A 364 23.23 17.01 13.25
C ASN A 364 22.29 18.02 13.94
N CYS A 365 21.66 18.92 13.18
CA CYS A 365 20.83 19.98 13.73
C CYS A 365 19.39 19.56 14.09
N CYS A 366 18.78 18.62 13.37
CA CYS A 366 17.41 18.18 13.66
C CYS A 366 17.10 16.74 13.23
N PHE A 367 17.63 16.27 12.10
CA PHE A 367 17.29 14.95 11.58
C PHE A 367 17.79 13.81 12.48
N LYS A 368 18.97 13.94 13.09
CA LYS A 368 19.52 12.97 14.04
C LYS A 368 18.58 12.77 15.23
N PHE A 369 18.03 13.86 15.78
CA PHE A 369 17.04 13.77 16.87
C PHE A 369 15.77 13.06 16.41
N VAL A 370 15.27 13.46 15.25
CA VAL A 370 13.98 13.01 14.73
C VAL A 370 14.00 11.56 14.25
N PHE A 371 15.02 11.16 13.50
CA PHE A 371 15.13 9.83 12.88
C PHE A 371 16.00 8.86 13.69
N GLY A 372 16.93 9.37 14.51
CA GLY A 372 17.96 8.58 15.18
C GLY A 372 19.14 8.24 14.26
N ASP A 373 20.33 8.09 14.85
CA ASP A 373 21.56 7.80 14.10
C ASP A 373 21.52 6.46 13.36
N MET A 374 20.88 5.44 13.95
CA MET A 374 20.77 4.11 13.35
C MET A 374 20.03 4.12 12.00
N ASN A 375 19.19 5.12 11.73
CA ASN A 375 18.43 5.25 10.50
C ASN A 375 19.07 6.17 9.47
N ARG A 376 20.26 6.72 9.78
CA ARG A 376 20.96 7.66 8.90
C ARG A 376 21.20 7.08 7.52
N GLN A 377 21.81 5.90 7.48
CA GLN A 377 22.17 5.27 6.22
C GLN A 377 20.91 5.00 5.38
N LEU A 378 19.80 4.60 6.02
CA LEU A 378 18.52 4.39 5.34
C LEU A 378 17.97 5.68 4.72
N ILE A 379 18.05 6.82 5.41
CA ILE A 379 17.59 8.13 4.90
C ILE A 379 18.53 8.65 3.80
N ILE A 380 19.84 8.42 3.93
CA ILE A 380 20.83 8.84 2.93
C ILE A 380 20.71 7.98 1.65
N ASP A 381 20.57 6.67 1.81
CA ASP A 381 20.41 5.67 0.73
C ASP A 381 19.06 5.74 0.01
N LEU A 382 18.20 6.68 0.38
CA LEU A 382 17.07 7.03 -0.47
C LEU A 382 17.54 7.38 -1.89
N ALA A 383 18.72 8.00 -2.06
CA ALA A 383 19.27 8.32 -3.37
C ALA A 383 19.48 7.09 -4.29
N THR A 384 19.84 5.93 -3.72
CA THR A 384 19.97 4.66 -4.46
C THR A 384 18.61 4.08 -4.84
N ILE A 385 17.58 4.26 -4.00
CA ILE A 385 16.21 3.83 -4.30
C ILE A 385 15.62 4.61 -5.49
N SER A 386 15.91 5.91 -5.61
CA SER A 386 15.47 6.73 -6.76
C SER A 386 16.21 6.41 -8.05
N THR A 387 17.46 5.94 -7.97
CA THR A 387 18.19 5.51 -9.17
C THR A 387 17.63 4.21 -9.72
N ILE A 388 17.15 3.32 -8.86
CA ILE A 388 16.37 2.14 -9.25
C ILE A 388 14.96 2.54 -9.67
N ALA A 389 14.47 3.74 -9.33
CA ALA A 389 13.15 4.23 -9.76
C ALA A 389 13.17 4.99 -11.09
N ASN A 390 14.35 5.28 -11.66
CA ASN A 390 14.44 6.09 -12.87
C ASN A 390 13.85 5.31 -14.06
N LEU A 391 12.69 5.76 -14.54
CA LEU A 391 11.94 5.18 -15.65
C LEU A 391 12.81 4.97 -16.91
N GLU A 392 13.76 5.86 -17.20
CA GLU A 392 14.67 5.73 -18.35
C GLU A 392 15.60 4.50 -18.23
N LYS A 393 15.95 4.10 -17.00
CA LYS A 393 16.72 2.87 -16.77
C LYS A 393 15.89 1.60 -16.91
N HIS A 394 14.56 1.71 -16.84
CA HIS A 394 13.62 0.61 -17.06
C HIS A 394 13.12 0.53 -18.50
N ASN A 395 13.44 1.50 -19.35
CA ASN A 395 13.21 1.44 -20.79
C ASN A 395 14.25 0.56 -21.53
N ARG A 396 14.94 -0.34 -20.80
CA ARG A 396 15.95 -1.29 -21.32
C ARG A 396 15.32 -2.64 -21.62
N ASP A 397 16.06 -3.53 -22.30
CA ASP A 397 15.62 -4.89 -22.63
C ASP A 397 15.06 -5.64 -21.41
N GLU A 398 14.00 -6.43 -21.62
CA GLU A 398 13.20 -7.06 -20.56
C GLU A 398 13.96 -8.06 -19.66
N GLU A 399 15.13 -8.52 -20.08
CA GLU A 399 16.04 -9.30 -19.22
C GLU A 399 16.52 -8.47 -18.01
N ASN A 400 16.78 -7.17 -18.19
CA ASN A 400 17.14 -6.27 -17.09
C ASN A 400 15.97 -6.05 -16.12
N LEU A 401 14.73 -6.04 -16.62
CA LEU A 401 13.53 -5.86 -15.78
C LEU A 401 13.33 -7.02 -14.80
N LYS A 402 13.70 -8.25 -15.19
CA LYS A 402 13.64 -9.42 -14.29
C LYS A 402 14.63 -9.33 -13.15
N GLU A 403 15.89 -8.96 -13.41
CA GLU A 403 16.89 -8.74 -12.36
C GLU A 403 16.46 -7.61 -11.42
N ILE A 404 15.93 -6.51 -11.97
CA ILE A 404 15.47 -5.37 -11.17
C ILE A 404 14.21 -5.71 -10.36
N SER A 405 13.34 -6.59 -10.85
CA SER A 405 12.12 -7.02 -10.15
C SER A 405 12.38 -7.71 -8.80
N TYR A 406 13.57 -8.31 -8.61
CA TYR A 406 13.98 -8.89 -7.33
C TYR A 406 14.42 -7.83 -6.31
N ILE A 407 15.00 -6.73 -6.79
CA ILE A 407 15.52 -5.65 -5.94
C ILE A 407 14.39 -4.71 -5.48
N ILE A 408 13.32 -4.59 -6.27
CA ILE A 408 12.22 -3.66 -5.96
C ILE A 408 11.47 -4.02 -4.66
N PRO A 409 11.09 -5.28 -4.37
CA PRO A 409 10.46 -5.63 -3.08
C PRO A 409 11.30 -5.19 -1.88
N GLN A 410 12.63 -5.40 -1.93
CA GLN A 410 13.55 -4.96 -0.87
C GLN A 410 13.55 -3.43 -0.72
N ASN A 411 13.49 -2.70 -1.83
CA ASN A 411 13.42 -1.24 -1.80
C ASN A 411 12.05 -0.72 -1.36
N LEU A 412 10.96 -1.40 -1.71
CA LEU A 412 9.62 -1.06 -1.22
C LEU A 412 9.53 -1.19 0.30
N GLU A 413 10.17 -2.21 0.89
CA GLU A 413 10.28 -2.31 2.35
C GLU A 413 11.09 -1.15 2.94
N LYS A 414 12.23 -0.78 2.33
CA LYS A 414 13.00 0.40 2.75
C LYS A 414 12.18 1.69 2.67
N VAL A 415 11.43 1.89 1.58
CA VAL A 415 10.53 3.05 1.41
C VAL A 415 9.47 3.06 2.49
N LYS A 416 8.78 1.92 2.72
CA LYS A 416 7.81 1.79 3.81
C LYS A 416 8.41 2.21 5.14
N ARG A 417 9.58 1.69 5.51
CA ARG A 417 10.27 2.05 6.75
C ARG A 417 10.57 3.54 6.85
N VAL A 418 11.03 4.17 5.76
CA VAL A 418 11.29 5.61 5.74
C VAL A 418 10.00 6.41 5.93
N LEU A 419 8.92 6.04 5.24
CA LEU A 419 7.62 6.68 5.41
C LEU A 419 7.12 6.56 6.85
N GLU A 420 7.30 5.41 7.48
CA GLU A 420 6.99 5.20 8.90
C GLU A 420 7.80 6.15 9.80
N TYR A 421 9.10 6.32 9.54
CA TYR A 421 9.91 7.26 10.32
C TYR A 421 9.54 8.73 10.07
N ILE A 422 9.25 9.11 8.82
CA ILE A 422 8.76 10.46 8.50
C ILE A 422 7.42 10.71 9.21
N ASN A 423 6.51 9.76 9.24
CA ASN A 423 5.25 9.95 9.95
C ASN A 423 5.43 10.07 11.46
N GLN A 424 6.27 9.20 12.05
CA GLN A 424 6.60 9.25 13.48
C GLN A 424 7.30 10.56 13.88
N SER A 425 8.06 11.17 12.96
CA SER A 425 8.78 12.42 13.20
C SER A 425 7.88 13.57 13.63
N TYR A 426 6.66 13.64 13.11
CA TYR A 426 5.74 14.74 13.42
C TYR A 426 5.35 14.76 14.90
N ARG A 427 5.30 13.60 15.56
CA ARG A 427 5.12 13.51 17.02
C ARG A 427 6.37 13.99 17.78
N ARG A 428 7.56 13.61 17.30
CA ARG A 428 8.84 14.02 17.89
C ARG A 428 9.07 15.53 17.79
N ILE A 429 8.63 16.15 16.68
CA ILE A 429 8.77 17.59 16.41
C ILE A 429 8.07 18.45 17.47
N ILE A 430 6.95 17.97 18.02
CA ILE A 430 6.17 18.68 19.06
C ILE A 430 6.36 18.09 20.47
N SER A 431 7.36 17.23 20.66
CA SER A 431 7.61 16.60 21.95
C SER A 431 8.03 17.63 23.01
N PRO A 432 7.58 17.51 24.27
CA PRO A 432 7.97 18.43 25.34
C PRO A 432 9.49 18.59 25.52
N GLU A 433 10.28 17.57 25.17
CA GLU A 433 11.74 17.53 25.27
C GLU A 433 12.43 18.56 24.37
N VAL A 434 11.84 18.89 23.22
CA VAL A 434 12.44 19.80 22.22
C VAL A 434 11.91 21.22 22.31
N ILE A 435 11.05 21.48 23.29
CA ILE A 435 10.34 22.75 23.44
C ILE A 435 10.94 23.53 24.60
N PHE A 436 11.41 24.73 24.30
CA PHE A 436 11.88 25.71 25.26
C PHE A 436 10.92 26.90 25.28
N ILE A 437 10.37 27.23 26.45
CA ILE A 437 9.48 28.39 26.65
C ILE A 437 10.23 29.43 27.48
N ARG A 438 10.35 30.64 26.96
CA ARG A 438 10.76 31.81 27.74
C ARG A 438 9.53 32.42 28.40
N GLU A 439 9.32 32.08 29.67
CA GLU A 439 8.15 32.50 30.46
C GLU A 439 7.88 34.00 30.40
N LYS A 440 8.93 34.83 30.56
CA LYS A 440 8.79 36.30 30.61
C LYS A 440 8.29 36.92 29.29
N SER A 441 8.59 36.31 28.15
CA SER A 441 8.19 36.81 26.81
C SER A 441 7.09 35.99 26.15
N ASN A 442 6.66 34.90 26.80
CA ASN A 442 5.77 33.87 26.25
C ASN A 442 6.20 33.41 24.84
N GLU A 443 7.52 33.28 24.64
CA GLU A 443 8.12 32.84 23.39
C GLU A 443 8.49 31.37 23.47
N LEU A 444 8.05 30.61 22.47
CA LEU A 444 8.35 29.20 22.31
C LEU A 444 9.43 29.01 21.25
N TYR A 445 10.40 28.14 21.54
CA TYR A 445 11.51 27.79 20.65
C TYR A 445 11.56 26.27 20.45
N PHE A 446 11.74 25.83 19.20
CA PHE A 446 11.95 24.43 18.83
C PHE A 446 13.45 24.12 18.77
N SER A 447 13.98 23.49 19.81
CA SER A 447 15.39 23.10 19.92
C SER A 447 15.56 21.58 19.92
N TYR A 448 16.13 21.06 18.84
CA TYR A 448 16.37 19.62 18.67
C TYR A 448 17.77 19.18 19.13
N MET A 449 18.54 20.11 19.71
CA MET A 449 19.89 19.85 20.23
C MET A 449 20.05 20.33 21.68
N ASN A 450 19.04 20.11 22.53
CA ASN A 450 19.07 20.49 23.95
C ASN A 450 19.57 21.93 24.18
N ASN A 451 19.05 22.87 23.39
CA ASN A 451 19.37 24.29 23.42
C ASN A 451 20.73 24.74 22.85
N SER A 452 21.56 23.83 22.34
CA SER A 452 22.84 24.22 21.71
C SER A 452 22.67 24.92 20.34
N ASP A 453 21.48 24.87 19.74
CA ASP A 453 21.13 25.53 18.47
C ASP A 453 20.42 26.89 18.64
N LYS A 454 20.24 27.37 19.88
CA LYS A 454 19.46 28.57 20.23
C LYS A 454 19.74 29.80 19.36
N GLY A 455 21.00 30.02 18.96
CA GLY A 455 21.42 31.21 18.21
C GLY A 455 20.81 31.37 16.81
N LYS A 456 20.24 30.28 16.24
CA LYS A 456 19.62 30.30 14.91
C LYS A 456 18.11 30.08 14.95
N LEU A 457 17.52 29.88 16.13
CA LEU A 457 16.10 29.60 16.28
C LEU A 457 15.30 30.90 16.21
N PHE A 458 14.16 30.84 15.53
CA PHE A 458 13.20 31.93 15.57
C PHE A 458 12.13 31.61 16.63
N PRO A 459 11.65 32.56 17.45
CA PRO A 459 10.58 32.30 18.41
C PRO A 459 9.22 32.14 17.72
N VAL A 460 8.32 31.40 18.34
CA VAL A 460 6.87 31.47 18.12
C VAL A 460 6.30 32.30 19.27
N LYS A 461 5.68 33.44 18.97
CA LYS A 461 5.08 34.30 19.98
C LYS A 461 3.67 33.82 20.23
N ILE A 462 3.39 33.34 21.44
CA ILE A 462 2.06 32.88 21.80
C ILE A 462 1.31 34.04 22.46
N ASN A 463 0.35 34.64 21.77
CA ASN A 463 -0.49 35.68 22.37
C ASN A 463 -1.78 35.09 22.99
N LYS A 464 -2.44 35.85 23.87
CA LYS A 464 -3.63 35.39 24.61
C LYS A 464 -4.81 35.10 23.68
N ARG A 465 -5.04 35.95 22.67
CA ARG A 465 -6.17 35.82 21.74
C ARG A 465 -6.09 34.55 20.89
N GLU A 466 -4.94 34.30 20.27
CA GLU A 466 -4.71 33.10 19.46
C GLU A 466 -4.82 31.83 20.29
N ARG A 467 -4.35 31.90 21.55
CA ARG A 467 -4.49 30.81 22.50
C ARG A 467 -5.96 30.45 22.73
N GLU A 468 -6.78 31.43 23.09
CA GLU A 468 -8.22 31.24 23.33
C GLU A 468 -8.97 30.74 22.09
N GLU A 469 -8.63 31.26 20.90
CA GLU A 469 -9.22 30.81 19.64
C GLU A 469 -8.84 29.36 19.32
N PHE A 470 -7.56 29.02 19.50
CA PHE A 470 -7.07 27.67 19.33
C PHE A 470 -7.70 26.69 20.31
N GLU A 471 -7.87 27.06 21.59
CA GLU A 471 -8.57 26.25 22.59
C GLU A 471 -9.99 25.95 22.13
N LYS A 472 -10.75 26.98 21.73
CA LYS A 472 -12.13 26.81 21.27
C LYS A 472 -12.21 25.82 20.11
N ILE A 473 -11.35 25.96 19.10
CA ILE A 473 -11.35 25.08 17.93
C ILE A 473 -10.88 23.67 18.30
N LEU A 474 -9.80 23.54 19.07
CA LEU A 474 -9.28 22.25 19.50
C LEU A 474 -10.31 21.48 20.32
N ASN A 475 -11.10 22.18 21.15
CA ASN A 475 -12.20 21.59 21.92
C ASN A 475 -13.27 20.99 21.02
N LEU A 476 -13.63 21.71 19.96
CA LEU A 476 -14.59 21.21 18.98
C LEU A 476 -14.04 20.00 18.23
N VAL A 477 -12.75 20.00 17.89
CA VAL A 477 -12.12 18.87 17.17
C VAL A 477 -12.01 17.62 18.04
N ILE A 478 -11.56 17.76 19.30
CA ILE A 478 -11.40 16.62 20.22
C ILE A 478 -12.75 16.01 20.60
N ASN A 479 -13.80 16.82 20.76
CA ASN A 479 -15.12 16.38 21.21
C ASN A 479 -16.08 15.98 20.06
N LYS A 480 -15.61 15.96 18.80
CA LYS A 480 -16.44 15.48 17.68
C LYS A 480 -16.75 13.99 17.85
N SER A 481 -17.93 13.58 17.38
CA SER A 481 -18.36 12.18 17.41
C SER A 481 -17.92 11.46 16.13
N GLY A 482 -16.97 10.53 16.26
CA GLY A 482 -16.56 9.65 15.17
C GLY A 482 -15.13 9.15 15.31
N TYR A 483 -14.92 7.84 15.10
CA TYR A 483 -13.64 7.14 15.32
C TYR A 483 -12.41 7.74 14.58
N ARG A 484 -12.63 8.62 13.59
CA ARG A 484 -11.54 9.26 12.80
C ARG A 484 -11.65 10.77 12.61
N GLU A 485 -12.73 11.40 13.05
CA GLU A 485 -12.93 12.85 12.83
C GLU A 485 -12.13 13.72 13.80
N ASN A 486 -11.60 13.11 14.87
CA ASN A 486 -10.88 13.80 15.94
C ASN A 486 -9.36 13.79 15.73
N TYR A 487 -8.89 13.07 14.72
CA TYR A 487 -7.47 12.99 14.39
C TYR A 487 -7.02 14.22 13.60
N ILE A 488 -5.92 14.82 14.03
CA ILE A 488 -5.33 15.99 13.42
C ILE A 488 -4.07 15.58 12.66
N ASN A 489 -4.06 15.82 11.34
CA ASN A 489 -2.90 15.54 10.50
C ASN A 489 -1.86 16.66 10.61
N LEU A 490 -0.72 16.41 11.27
CA LEU A 490 0.33 17.42 11.45
C LEU A 490 1.18 17.67 10.20
N GLU A 491 1.06 16.83 9.19
CA GLU A 491 1.75 17.01 7.92
C GLU A 491 1.05 18.04 7.02
N ASP A 492 -0.28 18.09 7.07
CA ASP A 492 -1.13 18.83 6.13
C ASP A 492 -1.31 20.29 6.56
N GLN A 493 -0.40 21.16 6.09
CA GLN A 493 -0.44 22.59 6.39
C GLN A 493 -1.77 23.23 5.96
N SER A 494 -2.33 22.83 4.81
CA SER A 494 -3.54 23.42 4.26
C SER A 494 -4.78 23.06 5.08
N ASN A 495 -4.91 21.82 5.51
CA ASN A 495 -6.01 21.40 6.37
C ASN A 495 -5.92 22.05 7.76
N LEU A 496 -4.72 22.16 8.32
CA LEU A 496 -4.50 22.85 9.59
C LEU A 496 -4.87 24.33 9.50
N HIS A 497 -4.42 25.02 8.45
CA HIS A 497 -4.78 26.41 8.22
C HIS A 497 -6.30 26.60 8.06
N LYS A 498 -6.98 25.72 7.30
CA LYS A 498 -8.44 25.74 7.16
C LYS A 498 -9.17 25.48 8.48
N THR A 499 -8.61 24.62 9.34
CA THR A 499 -9.25 24.23 10.60
C THR A 499 -9.09 25.29 11.68
N PHE A 500 -7.88 25.85 11.82
CA PHE A 500 -7.54 26.77 12.91
C PHE A 500 -7.45 28.23 12.50
N SER A 501 -7.56 28.56 11.21
CA SER A 501 -7.43 29.93 10.67
C SER A 501 -6.11 30.62 11.05
N MET A 502 -5.06 29.84 11.29
CA MET A 502 -3.74 30.30 11.74
C MET A 502 -2.64 29.80 10.81
N ASP A 503 -1.46 30.42 10.85
CA ASP A 503 -0.32 29.89 10.10
C ASP A 503 0.15 28.54 10.70
N TYR A 504 0.70 27.67 9.84
CA TYR A 504 1.14 26.33 10.23
C TYR A 504 2.07 26.34 11.45
N ARG A 505 3.01 27.28 11.52
CA ARG A 505 4.01 27.33 12.58
C ARG A 505 3.39 27.78 13.90
N GLN A 506 2.44 28.71 13.88
CA GLN A 506 1.69 29.10 15.07
C GLN A 506 0.86 27.94 15.60
N ILE A 507 0.18 27.20 14.71
CA ILE A 507 -0.60 25.99 15.08
C ILE A 507 0.29 24.94 15.74
N ILE A 508 1.42 24.60 15.11
CA ILE A 508 2.38 23.63 15.67
C ILE A 508 2.96 24.14 17.00
N GLY A 509 3.24 25.44 17.11
CA GLY A 509 3.68 26.09 18.34
C GLY A 509 2.65 26.01 19.47
N LEU A 510 1.37 26.16 19.17
CA LEU A 510 0.30 26.03 20.14
C LEU A 510 0.16 24.58 20.62
N PHE A 511 0.13 23.58 19.73
CA PHE A 511 0.17 22.17 20.15
C PHE A 511 1.34 21.86 21.08
N ALA A 512 2.54 22.29 20.68
CA ALA A 512 3.76 22.19 21.47
C ALA A 512 3.62 22.86 22.84
N TYR A 513 3.07 24.08 22.89
CA TYR A 513 2.83 24.81 24.13
C TYR A 513 1.92 24.04 25.09
N TYR A 514 0.76 23.55 24.64
CA TYR A 514 -0.16 22.80 25.50
C TYR A 514 0.41 21.47 25.97
N LEU A 515 1.12 20.74 25.10
CA LEU A 515 1.81 19.49 25.48
C LEU A 515 2.88 19.77 26.54
N LYS A 516 3.70 20.81 26.35
CA LYS A 516 4.77 21.18 27.28
C LYS A 516 4.22 21.60 28.65
N ARG A 517 3.05 22.22 28.68
CA ARG A 517 2.33 22.63 29.89
C ARG A 517 1.52 21.49 30.53
N GLY A 518 1.46 20.31 29.92
CA GLY A 518 0.66 19.19 30.40
C GLY A 518 -0.85 19.43 30.36
N MET A 519 -1.32 20.34 29.50
CA MET A 519 -2.75 20.64 29.35
C MET A 519 -3.45 19.69 28.37
N ILE A 520 -2.70 19.17 27.41
CA ILE A 520 -3.14 18.10 26.51
C ILE A 520 -2.09 16.99 26.51
N GLU A 521 -2.50 15.79 26.10
CA GLU A 521 -1.60 14.68 25.79
C GLU A 521 -2.00 14.01 24.48
N ILE A 522 -1.07 13.23 23.92
CA ILE A 522 -1.32 12.39 22.76
C ILE A 522 -1.95 11.08 23.24
N GLU A 523 -3.23 10.87 22.93
CA GLU A 523 -3.97 9.65 23.29
C GLU A 523 -3.67 8.51 22.29
N ASP A 524 -3.71 8.83 21.00
CA ASP A 524 -3.55 7.87 19.91
C ASP A 524 -2.86 8.56 18.72
N TYR A 525 -2.36 7.77 17.78
CA TYR A 525 -1.79 8.22 16.53
C TYR A 525 -1.92 7.15 15.44
N PHE A 526 -1.96 7.62 14.20
CA PHE A 526 -1.91 6.81 13.00
C PHE A 526 -1.17 7.55 11.87
N GLY A 527 0.04 7.12 11.56
CA GLY A 527 0.95 7.88 10.70
C GLY A 527 1.26 9.26 11.31
N SER A 528 1.08 10.32 10.52
CA SER A 528 1.19 11.73 10.93
C SER A 528 -0.09 12.28 11.60
N ASN A 529 -1.15 11.47 11.69
CA ASN A 529 -2.40 11.86 12.33
C ASN A 529 -2.33 11.59 13.83
N ILE A 530 -2.72 12.57 14.64
CA ILE A 530 -2.62 12.50 16.09
C ILE A 530 -3.99 12.78 16.71
N LEU A 531 -4.36 11.94 17.68
CA LEU A 531 -5.49 12.18 18.57
C LEU A 531 -4.97 12.80 19.86
N PHE A 532 -5.52 13.96 20.20
CA PHE A 532 -5.23 14.65 21.45
C PHE A 532 -6.38 14.49 22.43
N LYS A 533 -6.05 14.48 23.72
CA LYS A 533 -7.04 14.61 24.80
C LYS A 533 -6.62 15.71 25.77
N TRP A 534 -7.61 16.35 26.38
CA TRP A 534 -7.38 17.33 27.46
C TRP A 534 -7.07 16.61 28.77
N ILE A 535 -6.08 17.13 29.51
CA ILE A 535 -5.75 16.67 30.86
C ILE A 535 -6.38 17.68 31.83
N ASN A 536 -7.41 17.26 32.57
CA ASN A 536 -8.11 18.00 33.63
C ASN A 536 -8.59 19.42 33.27
N ARG A 537 -9.88 19.57 32.90
CA ARG A 537 -10.54 20.88 32.84
C ARG A 537 -11.10 21.37 34.17
N ASP A 538 -11.35 20.46 35.11
CA ASP A 538 -12.08 20.78 36.34
C ASP A 538 -11.26 21.57 37.37
N SER A 539 -9.99 21.88 37.07
CA SER A 539 -9.10 22.67 37.92
C SER A 539 -8.71 24.05 37.35
N VAL A 540 -9.30 24.49 36.23
CA VAL A 540 -9.00 25.81 35.61
C VAL A 540 -10.19 26.79 35.68
N ASN A 541 -11.09 26.58 36.64
CA ASN A 541 -11.97 27.63 37.14
C ASN A 541 -11.59 27.92 38.59
N LEU A 542 -10.62 28.83 38.77
CA LEU A 542 -10.49 29.68 39.95
C LEU A 542 -10.14 31.09 39.47
#